data_AF-A0A434S6U7-F1
#
_entry.id   AF-A0A434S6U7-F1
#
_cell.length_a   1.000
_cell.length_b   1.000
_cell.length_c   1.000
_cell.angle_alpha   90.00
_cell.angle_beta   90.00
_cell.angle_gamma   90.00
#
_symmetry.space_group_name_H-M   'P 1'
#
loop_
_entity.id
_entity.type
_entity.pdbx_description
1 polymer ?
#
loop_
_entity_poly.entity_id
_entity_poly.type
_entity_poly.pdbx_seq_one_letter_code
_entity_poly.pdbx_strand_id
1 'polypeptide(L)' 'MSALGRTRHWLSGAAALALLLGPPTRSSAIEPVDVELVLAVDVSLSMSPAELEIQRRGYAAALTDDNVLKAIADGVHG' A
#
# COMPACT_ATOMS: atom_id res chain seq x y z
N MET A 1 45.05 -35.68 -5.50
CA MET A 1 43.73 -35.62 -4.82
C MET A 1 43.28 -34.17 -4.57
N SER A 2 43.08 -33.33 -5.61
CA SER A 2 42.63 -31.93 -5.38
C SER A 2 41.71 -31.32 -6.46
N ALA A 3 41.28 -32.10 -7.46
CA ALA A 3 40.41 -31.60 -8.53
C ALA A 3 38.93 -31.46 -8.09
N LEU A 4 38.47 -32.33 -7.18
CA LEU A 4 37.08 -32.39 -6.69
C LEU A 4 36.72 -31.26 -5.71
N GLY A 5 37.68 -30.80 -4.90
CA GLY A 5 37.47 -29.65 -4.01
C GLY A 5 37.32 -28.35 -4.77
N ARG A 6 38.14 -28.16 -5.82
CA ARG A 6 38.14 -26.96 -6.65
C ARG A 6 36.78 -26.79 -7.35
N THR A 7 36.27 -27.81 -8.02
CA THR A 7 34.94 -27.77 -8.65
C THR A 7 33.81 -27.45 -7.67
N ARG A 8 33.88 -27.96 -6.43
CA ARG A 8 32.88 -27.67 -5.39
C ARG A 8 32.90 -26.20 -4.94
N HIS A 9 34.09 -25.60 -4.78
CA HIS A 9 34.20 -24.18 -4.42
C HIS A 9 33.72 -23.25 -5.54
N TRP A 10 33.92 -23.64 -6.79
CA TRP A 10 33.42 -22.87 -7.95
C TRP A 10 31.91 -22.94 -8.07
N LEU A 11 31.31 -24.11 -7.83
CA LEU A 11 29.86 -24.28 -7.78
C LEU A 11 29.23 -23.48 -6.63
N SER A 12 29.82 -23.51 -5.44
CA SER A 12 29.38 -22.70 -4.30
C SER A 12 29.53 -21.21 -4.55
N GLY A 13 30.64 -20.78 -5.18
CA GLY A 13 30.85 -19.38 -5.56
C GLY A 13 29.84 -18.90 -6.62
N ALA A 14 29.56 -19.72 -7.63
CA ALA A 14 28.57 -19.41 -8.65
C ALA A 14 27.14 -19.34 -8.08
N ALA A 15 26.78 -20.24 -7.15
CA ALA A 15 25.48 -20.20 -6.47
C ALA A 15 25.33 -18.94 -5.60
N ALA A 16 26.36 -18.59 -4.82
CA ALA A 16 26.36 -17.37 -4.01
C ALA A 16 26.26 -16.10 -4.88
N LEU A 17 26.94 -16.08 -6.03
CA LEU A 17 26.87 -14.98 -6.99
C LEU A 17 25.48 -14.88 -7.63
N ALA A 18 24.84 -16.00 -7.97
CA ALA A 18 23.48 -16.03 -8.51
C ALA A 18 22.42 -15.57 -7.48
N LEU A 19 22.64 -15.80 -6.19
CA LEU A 19 21.83 -15.26 -5.10
C LEU A 19 22.00 -13.73 -4.95
N LEU A 20 23.21 -13.22 -5.16
CA LEU A 20 23.52 -11.78 -5.08
C LEU A 20 23.06 -10.99 -6.32
N LEU A 21 23.07 -11.61 -7.50
CA LEU A 21 22.62 -11.02 -8.77
C LEU A 21 21.26 -11.56 -9.23
N GLY A 22 20.48 -12.13 -8.31
CA GLY A 22 19.13 -12.59 -8.59
C GLY A 22 18.27 -11.45 -9.16
N PRO A 23 17.24 -11.77 -9.99
CA PRO A 23 16.36 -10.76 -10.54
C PRO A 23 15.75 -9.92 -9.41
N PRO A 24 15.60 -8.61 -9.60
CA PRO A 24 15.01 -7.75 -8.59
C PRO A 24 13.62 -8.29 -8.24
N THR A 25 13.33 -8.36 -6.94
CA THR A 25 11.96 -8.63 -6.50
C THR A 25 11.09 -7.50 -7.03
N ARG A 26 10.03 -7.83 -7.76
CA ARG A 26 9.04 -6.83 -8.15
C ARG A 26 8.37 -6.36 -6.87
N SER A 27 8.73 -5.17 -6.43
CA SER A 27 7.95 -4.46 -5.43
C SER A 27 6.56 -4.24 -6.04
N SER A 28 5.50 -4.57 -5.31
CA SER A 28 4.16 -4.10 -5.63
C SER A 28 4.19 -2.58 -5.45
N ALA A 29 4.50 -1.86 -6.53
CA ALA A 29 4.30 -0.44 -6.57
C ALA A 29 2.83 -0.18 -6.25
N ILE A 30 2.55 0.86 -5.45
CA ILE A 30 1.18 1.34 -5.24
C ILE A 30 0.64 1.63 -6.63
N GLU A 31 -0.40 0.88 -7.03
CA GLU A 31 -1.02 1.08 -8.33
C GLU A 31 -1.58 2.51 -8.37
N PRO A 32 -1.40 3.22 -9.49
CA PRO A 32 -1.97 4.55 -9.62
C PRO A 32 -3.50 4.46 -9.46
N VAL A 33 -4.03 5.24 -8.52
CA VAL A 33 -5.47 5.38 -8.29
C VAL A 33 -5.96 6.70 -8.87
N ASP A 34 -7.18 6.70 -9.42
CA ASP A 34 -7.80 7.93 -9.94
C ASP A 34 -8.17 8.90 -8.79
N VAL A 35 -8.55 8.36 -7.63
CA VAL A 35 -8.86 9.13 -6.43
C VAL A 35 -8.34 8.38 -5.20
N GLU A 36 -7.59 9.08 -4.34
CA GLU A 36 -7.24 8.63 -3.00
C GLU A 36 -8.12 9.35 -1.96
N LEU A 37 -9.04 8.61 -1.33
CA LEU A 37 -9.93 9.16 -0.31
C LEU A 37 -9.38 8.90 1.10
N VAL A 38 -9.11 9.97 1.85
CA VAL A 38 -8.64 9.90 3.24
C VAL A 38 -9.71 10.43 4.19
N LEU A 39 -10.15 9.60 5.12
CA LEU A 39 -11.07 10.00 6.20
C LEU A 39 -10.27 10.31 7.47
N ALA A 40 -10.18 11.60 7.82
CA ALA A 40 -9.57 12.04 9.07
C ALA A 40 -10.65 12.27 10.13
N VAL A 41 -10.57 11.55 11.26
CA VAL A 41 -11.57 11.60 12.34
C VAL A 41 -10.88 11.91 13.68
N ASP A 42 -11.49 12.78 14.49
CA ASP A 42 -11.04 13.05 15.86
C ASP A 42 -11.61 11.99 16.82
N VAL A 43 -10.71 11.32 17.55
CA VAL A 43 -11.02 10.30 18.58
C VAL A 43 -10.43 10.66 19.94
N SER A 44 -10.12 11.94 20.17
CA SER A 44 -9.57 12.43 21.42
C SER A 44 -10.55 12.25 22.60
N LEU A 45 -10.00 12.16 23.81
CA LEU A 45 -10.79 12.02 25.05
C LEU A 45 -11.64 13.27 25.38
N SER A 46 -11.33 14.41 24.75
CA SER A 46 -12.17 15.61 24.82
C SER A 46 -13.48 15.47 24.05
N MET A 47 -13.61 14.47 23.17
CA MET A 47 -14.83 14.28 22.40
C MET A 47 -15.94 13.67 23.25
N SER A 48 -17.08 14.35 23.32
CA SER A 48 -18.28 13.80 23.94
C SER A 48 -18.96 12.76 23.04
N PRO A 49 -19.73 11.82 23.61
CA PRO A 49 -20.50 10.85 22.82
C PRO A 49 -21.45 11.48 21.80
N ALA A 50 -22.04 12.63 22.14
CA ALA A 50 -22.95 13.35 21.25
C ALA A 50 -22.22 13.97 20.04
N GLU A 51 -21.04 14.54 20.27
CA GLU A 51 -20.23 15.09 19.18
C GLU A 51 -19.67 13.98 18.28
N LEU A 52 -19.27 12.84 18.85
CA LEU A 52 -18.89 11.67 18.07
C LEU A 52 -20.06 11.22 17.18
N GLU A 53 -21.28 11.15 17.71
CA GLU A 53 -22.46 10.79 16.92
C GLU A 53 -22.74 11.79 15.78
N ILE A 54 -22.57 13.09 16.04
CA ILE A 54 -22.67 14.12 15.00
C ILE A 54 -21.61 13.88 13.91
N GLN A 55 -20.35 13.62 14.28
CA GLN A 55 -19.30 13.28 13.33
C GLN A 55 -19.67 12.04 12.51
N ARG A 56 -20.19 10.98 13.15
CA ARG A 56 -20.57 9.73 12.48
C ARG A 56 -21.64 9.92 11.42
N ARG A 57 -22.71 10.64 11.76
CA ARG A 57 -23.76 10.97 10.80
C ARG A 57 -23.23 11.86 9.68
N GLY A 58 -22.34 12.79 9.99
CA GLY A 58 -21.73 13.71 9.01
C GLY A 58 -20.95 12.98 7.93
N TYR A 59 -19.99 12.13 8.31
CA TYR A 59 -19.22 11.39 7.30
C TYR A 59 -20.08 10.34 6.59
N ALA A 60 -21.06 9.73 7.25
CA ALA A 60 -21.97 8.77 6.60
C ALA A 60 -22.82 9.44 5.52
N ALA A 61 -23.33 10.65 5.81
CA ALA A 61 -24.03 11.46 4.83
C ALA A 61 -23.10 11.86 3.67
N ALA A 62 -21.87 12.31 3.95
CA ALA A 62 -20.92 12.67 2.91
C ALA A 62 -20.54 11.49 1.99
N LEU A 63 -20.38 10.28 2.54
CA LEU A 63 -20.06 9.07 1.77
C LEU A 63 -21.22 8.57 0.89
N THR A 64 -22.43 9.09 1.09
CA THR A 64 -23.63 8.72 0.33
C THR A 64 -24.21 9.89 -0.46
N ASP A 65 -23.56 11.05 -0.43
CA ASP A 65 -24.00 12.24 -1.17
C ASP A 65 -23.70 12.07 -2.66
N ASP A 66 -24.71 12.33 -3.51
CA ASP A 66 -24.60 12.17 -4.96
C ASP A 66 -23.46 12.99 -5.57
N ASN A 67 -23.17 14.19 -5.04
CA ASN A 67 -22.09 15.03 -5.56
C ASN A 67 -20.73 14.46 -5.20
N VAL A 68 -20.59 13.88 -4.00
CA VAL A 68 -19.35 13.22 -3.57
C VAL A 68 -19.12 11.96 -4.38
N LEU A 69 -20.14 11.13 -4.55
CA LEU A 69 -20.06 9.91 -5.36
C LEU A 69 -19.72 10.23 -6.82
N LYS A 70 -20.32 11.28 -7.37
CA LYS A 70 -20.00 11.75 -8.72
C LYS A 70 -18.54 12.21 -8.82
N ALA A 71 -18.05 13.03 -7.88
CA ALA A 71 -16.66 13.48 -7.88
C ALA A 71 -15.66 12.31 -7.76
N ILE A 72 -16.00 11.26 -7.01
CA ILE A 72 -15.18 10.05 -6.93
C ILE A 72 -15.20 9.27 -8.26
N ALA A 73 -16.36 9.15 -8.90
CA ALA A 73 -16.53 8.43 -10.16
C ALA A 73 -15.89 9.13 -11.36
N ASP A 74 -15.93 10.47 -11.38
CA ASP A 74 -15.41 11.31 -12.46
C ASP A 74 -13.85 11.34 -12.48
N GLY A 75 -13.20 11.02 -11.35
CA GLY A 75 -11.74 10.85 -11.27
C GLY A 75 -10.92 12.12 -11.61
N VAL A 76 -9.65 11.94 -12.03
CA VAL A 76 -8.72 13.04 -12.37
C VAL A 76 -9.21 13.94 -13.52
N HIS A 77 -10.19 13.50 -14.31
CA HIS A 77 -10.55 14.17 -15.56
C HIS A 77 -11.93 14.82 -15.59
N GLY A 78 -12.85 14.52 -14.65
CA GLY A 78 -14.19 15.10 -14.68
C GLY A 78 -15.10 14.42 -15.70
#